data_AF-W6QNI5-F1
#
_entry.id   AF-W6QNI5-F1
#
_cell.length_a   1.000
_cell.length_b   1.000
_cell.length_c   1.000
_cell.angle_alpha   90.00
_cell.angle_beta   90.00
_cell.angle_gamma   90.00
#
_symmetry.space_group_name_H-M   'P 1'
#
loop_
_entity.id
_entity.type
_entity.pdbx_description
1 polymer ?
#
loop_
_entity_poly.entity_id
_entity_poly.type
_entity_poly.pdbx_seq_one_letter_code
_entity_poly.pdbx_strand_id
1 'polypeptide(L)'
;MARLNGYLNQINIVETDQCDCGQARETVEYFLFRCRKWMTYRTEMLQCTQTHRGNISFFLGGKQPSDDQKWTLNLEAVQASIRFAIATGRLEAT
;
A
#
# COMPACT_ATOMS: atom_id res chain seq x y z
N MET A 1 8.27 2.80 -11.47
CA MET A 1 8.60 3.77 -10.38
C MET A 1 7.35 3.93 -9.53
N ALA A 2 7.42 3.75 -8.20
CA ALA A 2 6.24 3.86 -7.35
C ALA A 2 5.83 5.34 -7.19
N ARG A 3 4.67 5.73 -7.73
CA ARG A 3 4.25 7.14 -7.84
C ARG A 3 3.34 7.57 -6.68
N LEU A 4 3.83 7.68 -5.46
CA LEU A 4 3.03 8.23 -4.34
C LEU A 4 3.40 9.70 -4.09
N ASN A 5 2.39 10.58 -4.12
CA ASN A 5 2.59 12.04 -4.03
C ASN A 5 3.29 12.46 -2.74
N GLY A 6 3.08 11.73 -1.63
CA GLY A 6 3.75 11.98 -0.37
C GLY A 6 5.28 11.90 -0.44
N TYR A 7 5.84 11.00 -1.25
CA TYR A 7 7.30 10.92 -1.46
C TYR A 7 7.75 11.88 -2.57
N LEU A 8 6.99 11.96 -3.65
CA LEU A 8 7.33 12.82 -4.79
C LEU A 8 7.39 14.31 -4.41
N ASN A 9 6.53 14.75 -3.49
CA ASN A 9 6.54 16.12 -2.99
C ASN A 9 7.79 16.43 -2.15
N GLN A 10 8.28 15.48 -1.35
CA GLN A 10 9.50 15.65 -0.54
C GLN A 10 10.75 15.89 -1.39
N ILE A 11 10.74 15.37 -2.63
CA ILE A 11 11.83 15.54 -3.60
C ILE A 11 11.48 16.57 -4.69
N ASN A 12 10.46 17.40 -4.47
CA ASN A 12 10.03 18.48 -5.36
C ASN A 12 9.64 18.05 -6.80
N ILE A 13 9.20 16.79 -6.98
CA ILE A 13 8.70 16.32 -8.29
C ILE A 13 7.24 16.73 -8.51
N VAL A 14 6.44 16.83 -7.44
CA VAL A 14 5.05 17.27 -7.50
C VAL A 14 4.81 18.40 -6.50
N GLU A 15 3.93 19.33 -6.88
CA GLU A 15 3.62 20.53 -6.09
C GLU A 15 2.89 20.22 -4.77
N THR A 16 2.11 19.14 -4.74
CA THR A 16 1.28 18.75 -3.60
C THR A 16 1.48 17.30 -3.21
N ASP A 17 1.42 17.03 -1.90
CA ASP A 17 1.45 15.70 -1.32
C ASP A 17 0.05 15.07 -1.22
N GLN A 18 -1.01 15.81 -1.59
CA GLN A 18 -2.39 15.33 -1.51
C GLN A 18 -2.65 14.17 -2.45
N CYS A 19 -3.48 13.22 -2.00
CA CYS A 19 -4.00 12.16 -2.85
C CYS A 19 -5.03 12.73 -3.83
N ASP A 20 -5.13 12.14 -5.02
CA ASP A 20 -6.09 12.51 -6.05
C ASP A 20 -7.56 12.52 -5.58
N CYS A 21 -7.88 11.81 -4.48
CA CYS A 21 -9.21 11.84 -3.89
C CYS A 21 -9.53 13.13 -3.11
N GLY A 22 -8.52 13.99 -2.86
CA GLY A 22 -8.63 15.27 -2.16
C GLY A 22 -8.84 15.19 -0.63
N GLN A 23 -8.79 14.00 -0.04
CA GLN A 23 -9.17 13.82 1.38
C GLN A 23 -8.00 13.87 2.36
N ALA A 24 -6.79 13.52 1.92
CA ALA A 24 -5.59 13.50 2.78
C ALA A 24 -4.31 13.46 1.93
N ARG A 25 -3.16 13.62 2.60
CA ARG A 25 -1.83 13.31 2.04
C ARG A 25 -1.75 11.86 1.55
N GLU A 26 -1.18 11.65 0.37
CA GLU A 26 -0.96 10.33 -0.21
C GLU A 26 0.25 9.63 0.41
N THR A 27 0.06 9.04 1.59
CA THR A 27 1.03 8.14 2.23
C THR A 27 0.80 6.69 1.78
N VAL A 28 1.76 5.80 2.07
CA VAL A 28 1.61 4.35 1.85
C VAL A 28 0.36 3.80 2.55
N GLU A 29 0.18 4.14 3.83
CA GLU A 29 -1.01 3.73 4.60
C GLU A 29 -2.30 4.23 3.95
N TYR A 30 -2.33 5.50 3.57
CA TYR A 30 -3.52 6.11 3.01
C TYR A 30 -3.89 5.47 1.67
N PHE A 31 -2.90 5.30 0.79
CA PHE A 31 -3.06 4.65 -0.50
C PHE A 31 -3.58 3.22 -0.36
N LEU A 32 -2.89 2.39 0.45
CA LEU A 32 -3.20 0.98 0.62
C LEU A 32 -4.54 0.75 1.31
N PHE A 33 -4.92 1.57 2.30
CA PHE A 33 -6.03 1.20 3.20
C PHE A 33 -7.17 2.22 3.30
N ARG A 34 -6.94 3.52 3.04
CA ARG A 34 -7.92 4.58 3.37
C ARG A 34 -8.53 5.30 2.17
N CYS A 35 -7.82 5.41 1.06
CA CYS A 35 -8.28 6.16 -0.12
C CYS A 35 -9.59 5.59 -0.70
N ARG A 36 -10.67 6.36 -0.72
CA ARG A 36 -11.97 5.83 -1.21
C ARG A 36 -11.99 5.54 -2.71
N LYS A 37 -11.14 6.23 -3.49
CA LYS A 37 -11.00 6.05 -4.95
C LYS A 37 -10.67 4.59 -5.32
N TRP A 38 -9.90 3.90 -4.48
CA TRP A 38 -9.39 2.57 -4.76
C TRP A 38 -10.11 1.45 -4.00
N MET A 39 -11.28 1.73 -3.43
CA MET A 39 -11.99 0.77 -2.57
C MET A 39 -12.25 -0.57 -3.26
N THR A 40 -12.65 -0.56 -4.54
CA THR A 40 -12.93 -1.77 -5.32
C THR A 40 -11.70 -2.67 -5.48
N TYR A 41 -10.54 -2.08 -5.71
CA TYR A 41 -9.27 -2.80 -5.89
C TYR A 41 -8.72 -3.41 -4.60
N ARG A 42 -9.20 -2.97 -3.41
CA ARG A 42 -8.76 -3.52 -2.11
C ARG A 42 -9.41 -4.82 -1.72
N THR A 43 -10.42 -5.29 -2.46
CA THR A 43 -11.22 -6.45 -2.06
C THR A 43 -10.34 -7.68 -1.79
N GLU A 44 -9.36 -7.94 -2.65
CA GLU A 44 -8.40 -9.04 -2.46
C GLU A 44 -7.59 -8.87 -1.18
N MET A 45 -7.03 -7.67 -0.94
CA MET A 45 -6.27 -7.38 0.28
C MET A 45 -7.11 -7.55 1.55
N LEU A 46 -8.40 -7.19 1.50
CA LEU A 46 -9.33 -7.35 2.63
C LEU A 46 -9.70 -8.82 2.89
N GLN A 47 -9.57 -9.69 1.88
CA GLN A 47 -9.81 -11.13 2.00
C GLN A 47 -8.60 -11.87 2.60
N CYS A 48 -7.37 -11.38 2.37
CA CYS A 48 -6.16 -12.01 2.91
C CYS A 48 -6.09 -12.04 4.44
N THR A 49 -6.81 -11.17 5.15
CA THR A 49 -6.78 -11.12 6.62
C THR A 49 -7.99 -10.41 7.24
N GLN A 50 -8.46 -10.95 8.37
CA GLN A 50 -9.44 -10.29 9.23
C GLN A 50 -8.76 -9.49 10.36
N THR A 51 -7.59 -9.92 10.82
CA THR A 51 -6.90 -9.43 12.03
C THR A 51 -5.86 -8.35 11.74
N HIS A 52 -5.23 -8.37 10.55
CA HIS A 52 -4.13 -7.47 10.21
C HIS A 52 -4.55 -6.32 9.28
N ARG A 53 -5.82 -5.92 9.34
CA ARG A 53 -6.33 -4.79 8.54
C ARG A 53 -5.59 -3.50 8.90
N GLY A 54 -5.02 -2.84 7.90
CA GLY A 54 -4.23 -1.63 8.08
C GLY A 54 -2.78 -1.85 8.50
N ASN A 55 -2.32 -3.10 8.67
CA ASN A 55 -0.93 -3.39 9.00
C ASN A 55 -0.05 -3.35 7.75
N ILE A 56 0.67 -2.24 7.56
CA ILE A 56 1.57 -2.05 6.40
C ILE A 56 2.61 -3.18 6.30
N SER A 57 3.24 -3.56 7.42
CA SER A 57 4.27 -4.60 7.44
C SER A 57 3.74 -5.94 6.96
N PHE A 58 2.52 -6.32 7.34
CA PHE A 58 1.88 -7.55 6.87
C PHE A 58 1.71 -7.58 5.35
N PHE A 59 1.21 -6.48 4.77
CA PHE A 59 0.91 -6.38 3.33
C PHE A 59 2.16 -6.16 2.46
N LEU A 60 3.24 -5.63 3.02
CA LEU A 60 4.49 -5.35 2.28
C LEU A 60 5.61 -6.35 2.60
N GLY A 61 5.36 -7.37 3.42
CA GLY A 61 6.38 -8.34 3.81
C GLY A 61 7.48 -7.73 4.69
N GLY A 62 7.11 -6.79 5.56
CA GLY A 62 7.99 -6.22 6.57
C GLY A 62 8.09 -7.13 7.79
N LYS A 63 9.33 -7.41 8.22
CA LYS A 63 9.61 -8.07 9.49
C LYS A 63 9.64 -7.06 10.62
N GLN A 64 8.90 -7.30 11.69
CA GLN A 64 8.90 -6.52 12.91
C GLN A 64 9.91 -7.07 13.94
N PRO A 65 10.42 -6.24 14.87
CA PRO A 65 11.31 -6.70 15.93
C PRO A 65 10.71 -7.78 16.84
N SER A 66 9.38 -7.81 16.96
CA SER A 66 8.63 -8.82 17.72
C SER A 66 8.47 -10.16 17.00
N ASP A 67 8.81 -10.21 15.71
CA ASP A 67 8.65 -11.42 14.91
C ASP A 67 9.74 -12.44 15.24
N ASP A 68 9.37 -13.71 15.23
CA ASP A 68 10.26 -14.80 15.58
C ASP A 68 11.39 -15.01 14.54
N GLN A 69 12.33 -15.87 14.90
CA GLN A 69 13.50 -16.14 14.07
C GLN A 69 13.15 -16.94 12.80
N LYS A 70 12.00 -17.62 12.76
CA LYS A 70 11.50 -18.40 11.61
C LYS A 70 10.46 -17.62 10.79
N TRP A 71 10.34 -16.31 11.01
CA TRP A 71 9.36 -15.47 10.34
C TRP A 71 9.40 -15.63 8.82
N THR A 72 8.21 -15.81 8.24
CA THR A 72 7.99 -15.84 6.79
C THR A 72 6.91 -14.84 6.44
N LEU A 73 7.11 -14.09 5.35
CA LEU A 73 6.12 -13.16 4.85
C LEU A 73 4.84 -13.87 4.38
N ASN A 74 3.71 -13.17 4.45
CA ASN A 74 2.46 -13.67 3.87
C ASN A 74 2.46 -13.40 2.36
N LEU A 75 2.76 -14.42 1.56
CA LEU A 75 2.89 -14.30 0.11
C LEU A 75 1.58 -13.82 -0.54
N GLU A 76 0.44 -14.27 -0.05
CA GLU A 76 -0.87 -13.90 -0.57
C GLU A 76 -1.14 -12.40 -0.39
N ALA A 77 -0.89 -11.88 0.82
CA ALA A 77 -1.06 -10.47 1.15
C ALA A 77 -0.11 -9.57 0.35
N VAL A 78 1.14 -10.00 0.17
CA VAL A 78 2.13 -9.29 -0.65
C VAL A 78 1.70 -9.28 -2.12
N GLN A 79 1.31 -10.43 -2.67
CA GLN A 79 0.84 -10.51 -4.06
C GLN A 79 -0.44 -9.70 -4.29
N ALA A 80 -1.38 -9.68 -3.34
CA ALA A 80 -2.57 -8.83 -3.41
C ALA A 80 -2.20 -7.35 -3.42
N SER A 81 -1.21 -6.94 -2.62
CA SER A 81 -0.71 -5.55 -2.57
C SER A 81 -0.01 -5.14 -3.88
N ILE A 82 0.75 -6.05 -4.48
CA ILE A 82 1.37 -5.84 -5.80
C ILE A 82 0.30 -5.68 -6.88
N ARG A 83 -0.69 -6.60 -6.93
CA ARG A 83 -1.82 -6.54 -7.86
C ARG A 83 -2.59 -5.23 -7.72
N PHE A 84 -2.86 -4.82 -6.47
CA PHE A 84 -3.48 -3.52 -6.17
C PHE A 84 -2.66 -2.34 -6.72
N ALA A 85 -1.35 -2.33 -6.48
CA ALA A 85 -0.47 -1.25 -6.95
C ALA A 85 -0.41 -1.18 -8.48
N ILE A 86 -0.40 -2.33 -9.16
CA ILE A 86 -0.44 -2.41 -10.63
C ILE A 86 -1.79 -1.92 -11.16
N ALA A 87 -2.91 -2.40 -10.62
CA ALA A 87 -4.25 -2.03 -11.07
C ALA A 87 -4.57 -0.53 -10.89
N THR A 88 -3.90 0.13 -9.93
CA THR A 88 -4.02 1.57 -9.71
C THR A 88 -3.04 2.40 -10.54
N GLY A 89 -2.22 1.78 -11.38
CA GLY A 89 -1.19 2.44 -12.19
C GLY A 89 -0.05 3.05 -11.36
N ARG A 90 0.08 2.64 -10.09
CA ARG A 90 1.13 3.11 -9.18
C ARG A 90 2.38 2.24 -9.24
N LEU A 91 2.27 1.03 -9.81
CA LEU A 91 3.37 0.12 -10.10
C LEU A 91 3.25 -0.40 -11.53
N GLU A 92 4.37 -0.51 -12.23
CA GLU A 92 4.41 -1.10 -13.58
C GLU A 92 4.52 -2.62 -13.46
N ALA A 93 3.72 -3.36 -14.25
CA ALA A 93 3.92 -4.81 -14.39
C ALA A 93 5.20 -5.04 -15.21
N THR A 94 6.17 -5.75 -14.63
CA THR A 94 7.41 -6.14 -15.31
C THR A 94 7.28 -7.55 -15.86
#